data_AF-A0A2R6P062-F1
#
_entry.id   AF-A0A2R6P062-F1
#
_cell.length_a   1.000
_cell.length_b   1.000
_cell.length_c   1.000
_cell.angle_alpha   90.00
_cell.angle_beta   90.00
_cell.angle_gamma   90.00
#
_symmetry.space_group_name_H-M   'P 1'
#
loop_
_entity.id
_entity.type
_entity.pdbx_description
1 polymer ?
#
loop_
_entity_poly.entity_id
_entity_poly.type
_entity_poly.pdbx_seq_one_letter_code
_entity_poly.pdbx_strand_id
1 'polypeptide(L)'
;MSKSLISLLCSVLLSKYAIAAPASSLTASSTVASVVSEASTATAAAPISTVPYASDNANGIMWSPTTDGSPQPIRGSLGATILGPQNVPLDQQNPDLLAPPTTDAGTVGNAKWPMSLSHNRMQTGGWARQQNDAVMPMATGMAGVNMRLEAGAIRELHWHKTAEVLLIV
;
A
#
# COMPACT_ATOMS: atom_id res chain seq x y z
N MET A 1 -3.47 17.21 67.14
CA MET A 1 -3.60 18.68 67.11
C MET A 1 -2.20 19.28 67.09
N SER A 2 -1.82 20.04 66.06
CA SER A 2 -0.77 21.10 66.11
C SER A 2 -0.10 21.48 64.77
N LYS A 3 -0.62 21.10 63.58
CA LYS A 3 0.02 21.52 62.31
C LYS A 3 -0.80 22.43 61.40
N SER A 4 -2.08 22.70 61.71
CA SER A 4 -2.94 23.53 60.85
C SER A 4 -3.10 25.00 61.30
N LEU A 5 -2.47 25.42 62.41
CA LEU A 5 -2.65 26.78 62.95
C LEU A 5 -1.50 27.74 62.64
N ILE A 6 -0.36 27.25 62.13
CA ILE A 6 0.83 28.08 61.84
C ILE A 6 0.80 28.63 60.40
N SER A 7 0.08 27.98 59.49
CA SER A 7 0.02 28.37 58.08
C SER A 7 -0.88 29.59 57.78
N LEU A 8 -1.71 30.02 58.73
CA LEU A 8 -2.70 31.08 58.50
C LEU A 8 -2.28 32.47 59.06
N LEU A 9 -1.26 32.52 59.92
CA LEU A 9 -0.83 33.79 60.55
C LEU A 9 0.26 34.53 59.76
N CYS A 10 0.98 33.84 58.87
CA CYS A 10 2.15 34.42 58.21
C CYS A 10 1.83 35.12 56.86
N SER A 11 0.63 34.91 56.31
CA SER A 11 0.21 35.42 55.00
C SER A 11 -0.49 36.78 55.01
N VAL A 12 -0.78 37.37 56.19
CA VAL A 12 -1.57 38.60 56.30
C VAL A 12 -0.74 39.86 56.63
N LEU A 13 0.52 39.71 57.06
CA LEU A 13 1.25 40.84 57.66
C LEU A 13 2.30 41.55 56.79
N LEU A 14 2.65 41.04 55.61
CA LEU A 14 3.72 41.65 54.79
C LEU A 14 3.24 42.24 53.45
N SER A 15 1.95 42.59 53.35
CA SER A 15 1.37 43.27 52.17
C SER A 15 1.41 44.81 52.24
N LYS A 16 2.16 45.43 53.16
CA LYS A 16 1.95 46.86 53.49
C LYS A 16 3.14 47.81 53.47
N TYR A 17 4.30 47.45 52.94
CA TYR A 17 5.38 48.43 52.84
C TYR A 17 6.13 48.36 51.52
N ALA A 18 5.52 48.96 50.50
CA ALA A 18 6.23 49.51 49.36
C ALA A 18 6.26 51.04 49.51
N ILE A 19 7.45 51.61 49.73
CA ILE A 19 7.72 53.03 49.45
C ILE A 19 9.11 53.11 48.80
N ALA A 20 9.13 53.66 47.60
CA ALA A 20 10.31 53.93 46.79
C ALA A 20 10.92 55.30 47.11
N ALA A 21 12.24 55.44 46.93
CA ALA A 21 12.95 56.62 46.40
C ALA A 21 14.48 56.38 46.52
N PRO A 22 15.34 57.15 45.84
CA PRO A 22 15.53 57.23 44.39
C PRO A 22 16.98 56.87 43.97
N ALA A 23 17.15 56.61 42.67
CA ALA A 23 18.44 56.47 41.98
C ALA A 23 19.32 57.73 42.19
N SER A 24 20.64 57.64 42.29
CA SER A 24 21.63 57.46 41.21
C SER A 24 23.01 57.55 41.92
N SER A 25 24.16 57.04 41.47
CA SER A 25 24.70 56.97 40.12
C SER A 25 26.04 56.21 40.14
N LEU A 26 26.38 55.63 38.98
CA LEU A 26 27.74 55.39 38.46
C LEU A 26 28.49 54.11 38.90
N THR A 27 28.13 53.03 38.20
CA THR A 27 29.01 52.17 37.38
C THR A 27 30.46 51.93 37.82
N ALA A 28 30.72 50.70 38.29
CA ALA A 28 31.97 49.99 38.02
C ALA A 28 31.64 48.59 37.48
N SER A 29 32.10 48.34 36.26
CA SER A 29 31.93 47.10 35.50
C SER A 29 32.65 45.93 36.18
N SER A 30 31.94 44.84 36.43
CA SER A 30 32.52 43.51 36.66
C SER A 30 31.60 42.46 36.05
N THR A 31 31.80 42.16 34.76
CA THR A 31 31.18 41.00 34.12
C THR A 31 32.01 39.76 34.46
N VAL A 32 31.59 39.05 35.50
CA VAL A 32 31.97 37.65 35.70
C VAL A 32 31.15 36.85 34.68
N ALA A 33 31.81 36.26 33.69
CA ALA A 33 31.17 35.42 32.68
C ALA A 33 30.63 34.14 33.36
N SER A 34 29.31 33.96 33.32
CA SER A 34 28.67 32.70 33.71
C SER A 34 28.83 31.71 32.54
N VAL A 35 29.49 30.59 32.80
CA VAL A 35 29.58 29.47 31.85
C VAL A 35 28.35 28.60 32.03
N VAL A 36 27.34 28.82 31.17
CA VAL A 36 26.19 27.92 31.07
C VAL A 36 26.66 26.67 30.33
N SER A 37 26.86 25.56 31.05
CA SER A 37 27.08 24.25 30.43
C SER A 37 25.73 23.66 30.04
N GLU A 38 25.39 23.73 28.75
CA GLU A 38 24.26 23.01 28.17
C GLU A 38 24.47 21.50 28.28
N ALA A 39 23.54 20.81 28.93
CA ALA A 39 23.51 19.35 28.94
C ALA A 39 23.08 18.83 27.57
N SER A 40 24.00 18.16 26.85
CA SER A 40 23.69 17.54 25.57
C SER A 40 22.96 16.21 25.79
N THR A 41 21.70 16.11 25.36
CA THR A 41 21.03 14.83 25.22
C THR A 41 21.63 14.10 24.02
N ALA A 42 22.21 12.91 24.25
CA ALA A 42 22.70 12.07 23.16
C ALA A 42 21.51 11.57 22.33
N THR A 43 21.48 11.94 21.05
CA THR A 43 20.50 11.43 20.10
C THR A 43 20.70 9.92 19.93
N ALA A 44 19.62 9.14 19.92
CA ALA A 44 19.68 7.72 19.62
C ALA A 44 20.36 7.50 18.26
N ALA A 45 21.15 6.43 18.14
CA ALA A 45 21.79 6.06 16.88
C ALA A 45 20.72 5.92 15.78
N ALA A 46 20.97 6.53 14.62
CA ALA A 46 20.06 6.43 13.50
C ALA A 46 19.90 4.94 13.12
N PRO A 47 18.66 4.46 12.91
CA PRO A 47 18.44 3.08 12.52
C PRO A 47 19.12 2.84 11.16
N ILE A 48 20.01 1.85 11.11
CA ILE A 48 20.65 1.38 9.87
C ILE A 48 19.88 0.17 9.34
N SER A 49 19.68 0.11 8.03
CA SER A 49 19.02 -1.04 7.42
C SER A 49 19.91 -2.27 7.51
N THR A 50 19.33 -3.41 7.89
CA THR A 50 20.02 -4.71 7.91
C THR A 50 20.10 -5.35 6.52
N VAL A 51 19.31 -4.87 5.56
CA VAL A 51 19.29 -5.32 4.16
C VAL A 51 19.39 -4.11 3.21
N PRO A 52 19.90 -4.27 1.98
CA PRO A 52 19.87 -3.21 0.99
C PRO A 52 18.45 -2.66 0.80
N TYR A 53 18.33 -1.35 0.58
CA TYR A 53 17.05 -0.74 0.25
C TYR A 53 16.49 -1.34 -1.05
N ALA A 54 15.16 -1.42 -1.13
CA ALA A 54 14.49 -1.80 -2.36
C ALA A 54 14.87 -0.82 -3.49
N SER A 55 14.86 -1.31 -4.74
CA SER A 55 15.18 -0.46 -5.89
C SER A 55 14.15 0.65 -6.05
N ASP A 56 14.60 1.87 -6.34
CA ASP A 56 13.74 3.01 -6.70
C ASP A 56 13.21 2.91 -8.15
N ASN A 57 13.50 1.83 -8.86
CA ASN A 57 12.97 1.61 -10.21
C ASN A 57 11.45 1.43 -10.15
N ALA A 58 10.72 2.37 -10.74
CA ALA A 58 9.27 2.35 -10.79
C ALA A 58 8.68 1.19 -11.64
N ASN A 59 9.52 0.48 -12.40
CA ASN A 59 9.10 -0.63 -13.27
C ASN A 59 7.90 -0.26 -14.15
N GLY A 60 8.03 0.83 -14.92
CA GLY A 60 6.95 1.31 -15.77
C GLY A 60 6.38 0.25 -16.71
N ILE A 61 5.11 0.44 -17.10
CA ILE A 61 4.42 -0.40 -18.08
C ILE A 61 5.14 -0.23 -19.42
N MET A 62 5.64 -1.34 -19.96
CA MET A 62 6.51 -1.33 -21.15
C MET A 62 5.73 -1.32 -22.48
N TRP A 63 4.52 -1.90 -22.51
CA TRP A 63 3.69 -1.98 -23.71
C TRP A 63 2.26 -1.58 -23.40
N SER A 64 1.69 -0.77 -24.28
CA SER A 64 0.28 -0.35 -24.29
C SER A 64 -0.37 -0.89 -25.56
N PRO A 65 -1.72 -1.06 -25.59
CA PRO A 65 -2.45 -1.30 -26.84
C PRO A 65 -2.19 -0.26 -27.94
N THR A 66 -1.65 0.91 -27.57
CA THR A 66 -1.29 2.01 -28.49
C THR A 66 0.19 2.02 -28.88
N THR A 67 1.00 1.08 -28.39
CA THR A 67 2.43 1.02 -28.71
C THR A 67 2.63 0.40 -30.09
N ASP A 68 3.36 1.10 -30.96
CA ASP A 68 3.70 0.60 -32.29
C ASP A 68 4.74 -0.54 -32.21
N GLY A 69 4.52 -1.61 -32.99
CA GLY A 69 5.43 -2.76 -33.12
C GLY A 69 5.04 -4.00 -32.29
N SER A 70 5.80 -5.08 -32.46
CA SER A 70 5.60 -6.32 -31.70
C SER A 70 6.25 -6.20 -30.31
N PRO A 71 5.51 -6.41 -29.20
CA PRO A 71 6.08 -6.36 -27.86
C PRO A 71 7.15 -7.44 -27.69
N GLN A 72 8.23 -7.14 -26.98
CA GLN A 72 9.36 -8.06 -26.78
C GLN A 72 9.66 -8.19 -25.29
N PRO A 73 10.09 -9.36 -24.78
CA PRO A 73 10.38 -9.54 -23.36
C PRO A 73 11.74 -8.92 -23.00
N ILE A 74 11.83 -7.59 -23.14
CA ILE A 74 13.02 -6.78 -22.91
C ILE A 74 12.68 -5.66 -21.94
N ARG A 75 13.46 -5.50 -20.88
CA ARG A 75 13.34 -4.42 -19.90
C ARG A 75 14.74 -3.84 -19.62
N GLY A 76 15.05 -2.71 -20.22
CA GLY A 76 16.39 -2.12 -20.14
C GLY A 76 17.44 -3.04 -20.75
N SER A 77 18.45 -3.44 -19.97
CA SER A 77 19.49 -4.39 -20.37
C SER A 77 19.10 -5.88 -20.17
N LEU A 78 17.91 -6.15 -19.62
CA LEU A 78 17.44 -7.52 -19.37
C LEU A 78 16.56 -8.03 -20.52
N GLY A 79 16.61 -9.33 -20.78
CA GLY A 79 15.77 -9.99 -21.77
C GLY A 79 16.38 -10.11 -23.17
N ALA A 80 15.57 -10.54 -24.14
CA ALA A 80 15.98 -10.74 -25.54
C ALA A 80 14.77 -10.70 -26.48
N THR A 81 15.00 -10.66 -27.79
CA THR A 81 13.94 -10.73 -28.80
C THR A 81 13.37 -12.14 -28.96
N ILE A 82 12.08 -12.24 -29.26
CA ILE A 82 11.39 -13.48 -29.62
C ILE A 82 11.74 -13.82 -31.07
N LEU A 83 12.35 -15.00 -31.28
CA LEU A 83 12.69 -15.50 -32.62
C LEU A 83 11.57 -16.37 -33.24
N GLY A 84 10.64 -16.86 -32.43
CA GLY A 84 9.55 -17.75 -32.86
C GLY A 84 8.26 -17.00 -33.23
N PRO A 85 7.23 -17.75 -33.68
CA PRO A 85 5.89 -17.19 -33.87
C PRO A 85 5.34 -16.60 -32.58
N GLN A 86 4.67 -15.45 -32.68
CA GLN A 86 4.19 -14.68 -31.53
C GLN A 86 2.69 -14.39 -31.64
N ASN A 87 1.98 -14.42 -30.51
CA ASN A 87 0.59 -13.96 -30.43
C ASN A 87 0.55 -12.52 -29.94
N VAL A 88 0.86 -11.59 -30.85
CA VAL A 88 1.02 -10.15 -30.55
C VAL A 88 -0.19 -9.55 -29.80
N PRO A 89 -1.45 -9.82 -30.20
CA PRO A 89 -2.60 -9.29 -29.46
C PRO A 89 -2.69 -9.78 -28.01
N LEU A 90 -2.27 -11.03 -27.73
CA LEU A 90 -2.28 -11.57 -26.37
C LEU A 90 -1.15 -10.98 -25.53
N ASP A 91 0.03 -10.78 -26.12
CA ASP A 91 1.17 -10.20 -25.43
C ASP A 91 0.93 -8.73 -25.06
N GLN A 92 0.25 -7.98 -25.93
CA GLN A 92 -0.20 -6.61 -25.65
C GLN A 92 -1.21 -6.53 -24.50
N GLN A 93 -2.01 -7.58 -24.27
CA GLN A 93 -2.93 -7.67 -23.12
C GLN A 93 -2.21 -8.06 -21.81
N ASN A 94 -0.96 -8.53 -21.91
CA ASN A 94 -0.21 -9.10 -20.81
C ASN A 94 1.23 -8.52 -20.71
N PRO A 95 1.42 -7.19 -20.76
CA PRO A 95 2.75 -6.59 -20.81
C PRO A 95 3.62 -6.98 -19.60
N ASP A 96 3.04 -6.99 -18.41
CA ASP A 96 3.74 -7.32 -17.17
C ASP A 96 3.94 -8.83 -16.96
N LEU A 97 3.34 -9.69 -17.80
CA LEU A 97 3.72 -11.11 -17.85
C LEU A 97 4.82 -11.35 -18.90
N LEU A 98 4.81 -10.59 -20.00
CA LEU A 98 5.83 -10.71 -21.05
C LEU A 98 7.20 -10.22 -20.57
N ALA A 99 7.28 -9.04 -19.95
CA ALA A 99 8.46 -8.63 -19.20
C ALA A 99 8.06 -8.11 -17.82
N PRO A 100 8.18 -8.96 -16.79
CA PRO A 100 7.75 -8.62 -15.45
C PRO A 100 8.56 -7.46 -14.86
N PRO A 101 8.02 -6.78 -13.84
CA PRO A 101 8.79 -5.90 -12.98
C PRO A 101 10.03 -6.60 -12.44
N THR A 102 11.12 -5.84 -12.29
CA THR A 102 12.41 -6.36 -11.75
C THR A 102 12.31 -6.84 -10.30
N THR A 103 11.21 -6.54 -9.61
CA THR A 103 10.91 -6.96 -8.25
C THR A 103 10.24 -8.33 -8.17
N ASP A 104 9.73 -8.87 -9.28
CA ASP A 104 9.10 -10.20 -9.30
C ASP A 104 10.17 -11.29 -9.16
N ALA A 105 9.92 -12.27 -8.30
CA ALA A 105 10.88 -13.32 -8.01
C ALA A 105 10.21 -14.62 -7.58
N GLY A 106 10.93 -15.73 -7.79
CA GLY A 106 10.51 -17.06 -7.38
C GLY A 106 9.45 -17.68 -8.29
N THR A 107 8.87 -18.79 -7.81
CA THR A 107 7.83 -19.53 -8.53
C THR A 107 6.48 -19.30 -7.84
N VAL A 108 5.56 -18.65 -8.54
CA VAL A 108 4.18 -18.43 -8.11
C VAL A 108 3.26 -19.12 -9.10
N GLY A 109 2.19 -19.75 -8.61
CA GLY A 109 1.20 -20.38 -9.48
C GLY A 109 0.44 -19.35 -10.32
N ASN A 110 -0.22 -19.80 -11.39
CA ASN A 110 -0.95 -18.89 -12.27
C ASN A 110 -2.23 -18.38 -11.59
N ALA A 111 -2.29 -17.05 -11.37
CA ALA A 111 -3.43 -16.37 -10.76
C ALA A 111 -4.43 -15.81 -11.79
N LYS A 112 -4.21 -16.02 -13.09
CA LYS A 112 -5.00 -15.41 -14.16
C LYS A 112 -5.64 -16.46 -15.07
N TRP A 113 -6.96 -16.39 -15.19
CA TRP A 113 -7.72 -17.16 -16.17
C TRP A 113 -8.77 -16.28 -16.85
N PRO A 114 -8.64 -15.99 -18.16
CA PRO A 114 -9.67 -15.26 -18.89
C PRO A 114 -10.90 -16.14 -19.12
N MET A 115 -12.09 -15.67 -18.74
CA MET A 115 -13.36 -16.38 -19.01
C MET A 115 -13.58 -16.64 -20.51
N SER A 116 -12.95 -15.89 -21.41
CA SER A 116 -12.97 -16.12 -22.86
C SER A 116 -12.30 -17.41 -23.31
N LEU A 117 -11.41 -17.99 -22.50
CA LEU A 117 -10.80 -19.30 -22.75
C LEU A 117 -11.63 -20.45 -22.16
N SER A 118 -12.69 -20.14 -21.41
CA SER A 118 -13.55 -21.16 -20.80
C SER A 118 -14.57 -21.67 -21.81
N HIS A 119 -14.81 -22.99 -21.82
CA HIS A 119 -15.86 -23.58 -22.62
C HIS A 119 -17.22 -22.93 -22.30
N ASN A 120 -17.93 -22.50 -23.34
CA ASN A 120 -19.21 -21.84 -23.20
C ASN A 120 -20.36 -22.82 -23.48
N ARG A 121 -21.15 -23.15 -22.47
CA ARG A 121 -22.36 -23.94 -22.61
C ARG A 121 -23.47 -23.05 -23.15
N MET A 122 -23.75 -23.17 -24.43
CA MET A 122 -24.86 -22.50 -25.10
C MET A 122 -26.15 -23.32 -24.90
N GLN A 123 -27.27 -22.63 -24.66
CA GLN A 123 -28.61 -23.22 -24.55
C GLN A 123 -29.64 -22.27 -25.19
N THR A 124 -30.86 -22.75 -25.42
CA THR A 124 -31.95 -21.86 -25.82
C THR A 124 -32.21 -20.81 -24.72
N GLY A 125 -32.19 -19.54 -25.08
CA GLY A 125 -32.40 -18.43 -24.13
C GLY A 125 -31.16 -18.00 -23.36
N GLY A 126 -29.95 -18.54 -23.62
CA GLY A 126 -28.77 -18.05 -22.91
C GLY A 126 -27.50 -18.89 -23.04
N TRP A 127 -26.51 -18.54 -22.21
CA TRP A 127 -25.24 -19.26 -22.11
C TRP A 127 -24.61 -19.15 -20.73
N ALA A 128 -23.74 -20.10 -20.41
CA ALA A 128 -22.95 -20.09 -19.18
C ALA A 128 -21.54 -20.66 -19.41
N ARG A 129 -20.54 -20.01 -18.84
CA ARG A 129 -19.13 -20.46 -18.83
C ARG A 129 -18.55 -20.30 -17.43
N GLN A 130 -17.62 -21.17 -17.06
CA GLN A 130 -17.12 -21.28 -15.69
C GLN A 130 -15.61 -21.24 -15.59
N GLN A 131 -15.13 -20.77 -14.44
CA GLN A 131 -13.76 -20.85 -13.99
C GLN A 131 -13.75 -21.54 -12.63
N ASN A 132 -13.06 -22.67 -12.55
CA ASN A 132 -12.94 -23.52 -11.37
C ASN A 132 -11.47 -23.95 -11.17
N ASP A 133 -11.24 -24.80 -10.18
CA ASP A 133 -9.94 -25.39 -9.83
C ASP A 133 -9.27 -26.15 -10.99
N ALA A 134 -10.03 -26.73 -11.91
CA ALA A 134 -9.47 -27.43 -13.08
C ALA A 134 -8.73 -26.48 -14.06
N VAL A 135 -9.19 -25.23 -14.18
CA VAL A 135 -8.58 -24.23 -15.08
C VAL A 135 -7.76 -23.16 -14.34
N MET A 136 -8.04 -22.95 -13.06
CA MET A 136 -7.28 -22.07 -12.17
C MET A 136 -7.04 -22.76 -10.81
N PRO A 137 -6.05 -23.68 -10.71
CA PRO A 137 -5.83 -24.48 -9.51
C PRO A 137 -5.47 -23.68 -8.25
N MET A 138 -5.00 -22.44 -8.40
CA MET A 138 -4.74 -21.55 -7.27
C MET A 138 -6.02 -21.10 -6.55
N ALA A 139 -7.19 -21.13 -7.21
CA ALA A 139 -8.47 -20.70 -6.66
C ALA A 139 -9.25 -21.89 -6.05
N THR A 140 -8.77 -22.43 -4.93
CA THR A 140 -9.40 -23.61 -4.30
C THR A 140 -10.64 -23.29 -3.46
N GLY A 141 -10.79 -22.05 -3.01
CA GLY A 141 -11.90 -21.63 -2.13
C GLY A 141 -13.16 -21.16 -2.84
N MET A 142 -13.12 -20.94 -4.16
CA MET A 142 -14.24 -20.38 -4.92
C MET A 142 -14.17 -20.76 -6.41
N ALA A 143 -15.33 -20.79 -7.05
CA ALA A 143 -15.47 -20.90 -8.51
C ALA A 143 -16.41 -19.80 -9.00
N GLY A 144 -16.19 -19.35 -10.24
CA GLY A 144 -16.99 -18.30 -10.87
C GLY A 144 -17.75 -18.82 -12.09
N VAL A 145 -19.00 -18.37 -12.25
CA VAL A 145 -19.80 -18.60 -13.47
C VAL A 145 -20.16 -17.24 -14.06
N ASN A 146 -19.89 -17.05 -15.35
CA ASN A 146 -20.43 -15.96 -16.14
C ASN A 146 -21.61 -16.51 -16.94
N MET A 147 -22.79 -15.97 -16.72
CA MET A 147 -24.03 -16.42 -17.33
C MET A 147 -24.79 -15.24 -17.95
N ARG A 148 -25.49 -15.52 -19.04
CA ARG A 148 -26.41 -14.58 -19.69
C ARG A 148 -27.72 -15.29 -20.02
N LEU A 149 -28.84 -14.67 -19.67
CA LEU A 149 -30.21 -15.08 -20.02
C LEU A 149 -30.88 -14.02 -20.89
N GLU A 150 -31.59 -14.43 -21.93
CA GLU A 150 -32.43 -13.56 -22.75
C GLU A 150 -33.69 -13.12 -22.01
N ALA A 151 -34.37 -12.11 -22.54
CA ALA A 151 -35.62 -11.65 -21.95
C ALA A 151 -36.64 -12.79 -21.94
N GLY A 152 -37.20 -13.08 -20.75
CA GLY A 152 -38.14 -14.18 -20.55
C GLY A 152 -37.50 -15.57 -20.43
N ALA A 153 -36.18 -15.71 -20.60
CA ALA A 153 -35.48 -16.97 -20.36
C ALA A 153 -35.31 -17.22 -18.85
N ILE A 154 -35.29 -18.50 -18.48
CA ILE A 154 -35.25 -18.95 -17.08
C ILE A 154 -34.06 -19.87 -16.90
N ARG A 155 -33.25 -19.62 -15.86
CA ARG A 155 -32.36 -20.65 -15.32
C ARG A 155 -33.23 -21.60 -14.51
N GLU A 156 -33.23 -22.88 -14.89
CA GLU A 156 -34.05 -23.92 -14.27
C GLU A 156 -34.00 -23.85 -12.74
N LEU A 157 -35.13 -24.09 -12.07
CA LEU A 157 -35.17 -24.14 -10.61
C LEU A 157 -34.23 -25.26 -10.13
N HIS A 158 -33.20 -24.92 -9.36
CA HIS A 158 -32.23 -25.88 -8.84
C HIS A 158 -31.67 -25.43 -7.49
N TRP A 159 -31.01 -26.35 -6.81
CA TRP A 159 -30.19 -26.09 -5.62
C TRP A 159 -28.79 -26.67 -5.83
N HIS A 160 -27.85 -26.26 -4.98
CA HIS A 160 -26.51 -26.83 -4.92
C HIS A 160 -26.02 -26.86 -3.47
N LYS A 161 -24.99 -27.66 -3.20
CA LYS A 161 -24.40 -27.79 -1.85
C LYS A 161 -23.63 -26.54 -1.42
N THR A 162 -22.99 -25.86 -2.37
CA THR A 162 -22.16 -24.66 -2.15
C THR A 162 -23.05 -23.44 -1.86
N ALA A 163 -22.50 -22.35 -1.33
CA ALA A 163 -23.20 -21.07 -1.34
C ALA A 163 -23.08 -20.40 -2.73
N GLU A 164 -24.09 -19.64 -3.16
CA GLU A 164 -24.05 -18.83 -4.39
C GLU A 164 -24.21 -17.35 -4.02
N VAL A 165 -23.38 -16.52 -4.63
CA VAL A 165 -23.45 -15.05 -4.57
C VAL A 165 -23.39 -14.56 -6.01
N LEU A 166 -24.21 -13.55 -6.34
CA LEU A 166 -24.27 -13.00 -7.69
C LEU A 166 -24.09 -11.48 -7.68
N LEU A 167 -23.48 -10.99 -8.76
CA LEU A 167 -23.47 -9.59 -9.15
C LEU A 167 -24.15 -9.47 -10.51
N ILE A 168 -25.15 -8.60 -10.60
CA ILE A 168 -25.75 -8.22 -11.88
C ILE A 168 -24.85 -7.14 -12.47
N VAL A 169 -24.37 -7.38 -13.69
CA VAL A 169 -23.48 -6.49 -14.44
C VAL A 169 -24.29 -5.65 -15.42
#